data_AF-A0A1U7RIB4-F1
#
_entry.id   AF-A0A1U7RIB4-F1
#
_cell.length_a   1.000
_cell.length_b   1.000
_cell.length_c   1.000
_cell.angle_alpha   90.00
_cell.angle_beta   90.00
_cell.angle_gamma   90.00
#
_symmetry.space_group_name_H-M   'P 1'
#
loop_
_entity.id
_entity.type
_entity.pdbx_description
1 polymer ?
#
loop_
_entity_poly.entity_id
_entity_poly.type
_entity_poly.pdbx_seq_one_letter_code
_entity_poly.pdbx_strand_id
1 'polypeptide(L)'
;MSFQDPLTLLQLAAQSLVKNETLAKSALQDLPNDLFPPLFKEANTQRKASLIKVLVAQWPYPHLPVGLLMSNPTLETHQAMLDGVDTWLRRKFCPRGQKLQVVDLRNVQGKNYRSTSILKHRLEVVTELQLPQDEYQTQLLQWIEKRKASLQLCCVKLTIGTLSFHSVRNVLKFLQPEFIEELELNTVWSLSTLAKFVPYITKMKSLHKVLLVRVFQGRTFPDTEEKHVSKVISLFSKLSLLQDLTIEDVYFLNDHVAQLL
;
A
#
# COMPACT_ATOMS: atom_id res chain seq x y z
N MET A 1 -20.75 -29.31 -5.61
CA MET A 1 -19.44 -29.70 -5.04
C MET A 1 -18.37 -29.05 -5.91
N SER A 2 -17.49 -28.19 -5.37
CA SER A 2 -16.36 -27.69 -6.16
C SER A 2 -15.23 -28.72 -6.06
N PHE A 3 -14.84 -29.29 -7.19
CA PHE A 3 -13.61 -30.09 -7.27
C PHE A 3 -12.43 -29.11 -7.13
N GLN A 4 -11.66 -29.25 -6.06
CA GLN A 4 -10.35 -28.60 -5.99
C GLN A 4 -9.42 -29.30 -6.97
N ASP A 5 -8.76 -28.54 -7.82
CA ASP A 5 -7.72 -29.07 -8.69
C ASP A 5 -6.63 -29.75 -7.84
N PRO A 6 -6.11 -30.91 -8.28
CA PRO A 6 -5.07 -31.62 -7.55
C PRO A 6 -3.79 -30.78 -7.43
N LEU A 7 -3.15 -30.83 -6.26
CA LEU A 7 -1.92 -30.10 -5.99
C LEU A 7 -0.80 -30.53 -6.96
N THR A 8 -0.07 -29.56 -7.48
CA THR A 8 1.14 -29.79 -8.27
C THR A 8 2.25 -30.41 -7.40
N LEU A 9 3.19 -31.14 -8.03
CA LEU A 9 4.37 -31.69 -7.34
C LEU A 9 5.16 -30.62 -6.58
N LEU A 10 5.24 -29.42 -7.14
CA LEU A 10 5.92 -28.29 -6.50
C LEU A 10 5.21 -27.86 -5.21
N GLN A 11 3.88 -27.80 -5.22
CA GLN A 11 3.09 -27.48 -4.02
C GLN A 11 3.24 -28.56 -2.95
N LEU A 12 3.26 -29.84 -3.34
CA LEU A 12 3.49 -30.95 -2.41
C LEU A 12 4.89 -30.91 -1.79
N ALA A 13 5.91 -30.61 -2.60
CA ALA A 13 7.27 -30.43 -2.10
C ALA A 13 7.37 -29.25 -1.12
N ALA A 14 6.75 -28.12 -1.44
CA ALA A 14 6.69 -26.97 -0.55
C ALA A 14 5.98 -27.30 0.77
N GLN A 15 4.83 -27.97 0.72
CA GLN A 15 4.09 -28.43 1.91
C GLN A 15 4.92 -29.33 2.80
N SER A 16 5.59 -30.33 2.20
CA SER A 16 6.42 -31.27 2.95
C SER A 16 7.62 -30.56 3.59
N LEU A 17 8.25 -29.61 2.88
CA LEU A 17 9.41 -28.89 3.38
C LEU A 17 9.02 -27.93 4.51
N VAL A 18 7.95 -27.16 4.36
CA VAL A 18 7.46 -26.19 5.37
C VAL A 18 7.06 -26.87 6.68
N LYS A 19 6.56 -28.12 6.63
CA LYS A 19 6.29 -28.91 7.84
C LYS A 19 7.52 -29.11 8.70
N ASN A 20 8.70 -29.22 8.09
CA ASN A 20 9.98 -29.35 8.78
C ASN A 20 10.76 -28.03 8.71
N GLU A 21 10.40 -27.06 9.58
CA GLU A 21 11.01 -25.72 9.55
C GLU A 21 12.54 -25.72 9.68
N THR A 22 13.13 -26.64 10.46
CA THR A 22 14.58 -26.69 10.67
C THR A 22 15.29 -27.12 9.39
N LEU A 23 14.79 -28.16 8.74
CA LEU A 23 15.27 -28.62 7.43
C LEU A 23 15.03 -27.56 6.35
N ALA A 24 13.85 -26.92 6.35
CA ALA A 24 13.54 -25.86 5.40
C ALA A 24 14.56 -24.73 5.49
N LYS A 25 14.82 -24.22 6.71
CA LYS A 25 15.77 -23.12 6.95
C LYS A 25 17.20 -23.46 6.54
N SER A 26 17.68 -24.69 6.79
CA SER A 26 19.03 -25.10 6.41
C SER A 26 19.17 -25.25 4.88
N ALA A 27 18.14 -25.76 4.21
CA ALA A 27 18.15 -25.97 2.76
C ALA A 27 18.00 -24.67 1.94
N LEU A 28 17.63 -23.54 2.56
CA LEU A 28 17.35 -22.29 1.83
C LEU A 28 18.54 -21.74 1.02
N GLN A 29 19.78 -22.09 1.36
CA GLN A 29 20.94 -21.63 0.59
C GLN A 29 21.09 -22.37 -0.74
N ASP A 30 20.77 -23.67 -0.75
CA ASP A 30 20.93 -24.54 -1.92
C ASP A 30 19.64 -24.65 -2.75
N LEU A 31 18.55 -24.10 -2.23
CA LEU A 31 17.24 -24.19 -2.86
C LEU A 31 17.17 -23.38 -4.18
N PRO A 32 16.55 -23.93 -5.25
CA PRO A 32 16.18 -23.16 -6.43
C PRO A 32 15.35 -21.92 -6.10
N ASN A 33 15.61 -20.80 -6.80
CA ASN A 33 14.90 -19.53 -6.59
C ASN A 33 13.38 -19.66 -6.83
N ASP A 34 12.96 -20.54 -7.74
CA ASP A 34 11.56 -20.77 -8.09
C ASP A 34 10.73 -21.35 -6.95
N LEU A 35 11.38 -21.95 -5.95
CA LEU A 35 10.71 -22.50 -4.78
C LEU A 35 10.45 -21.47 -3.68
N PHE A 36 11.07 -20.29 -3.73
CA PHE A 36 10.86 -19.25 -2.70
C PHE A 36 9.42 -18.74 -2.64
N PRO A 37 8.78 -18.31 -3.75
CA PRO A 37 7.39 -17.85 -3.69
C PRO A 37 6.39 -18.93 -3.23
N PRO A 38 6.45 -20.17 -3.73
CA PRO A 38 5.60 -21.26 -3.24
C PRO A 38 5.82 -21.60 -1.77
N LEU A 39 7.08 -21.66 -1.30
CA LEU A 39 7.39 -21.88 0.12
C LEU A 39 6.88 -20.75 1.00
N PHE A 40 6.98 -19.52 0.54
CA PHE A 40 6.46 -18.38 1.26
C PHE A 40 4.95 -18.49 1.44
N LYS A 41 4.21 -18.73 0.35
CA LYS A 41 2.75 -18.89 0.39
C LYS A 41 2.36 -19.99 1.38
N GLU A 42 3.03 -21.13 1.29
CA GLU A 42 2.77 -22.28 2.15
C GLU A 42 3.15 -22.02 3.62
N ALA A 43 4.27 -21.32 3.88
CA ALA A 43 4.66 -20.90 5.22
C ALA A 43 3.63 -19.95 5.85
N ASN A 44 3.04 -19.05 5.06
CA ASN A 44 1.95 -18.19 5.52
C ASN A 44 0.67 -18.98 5.81
N THR A 45 0.31 -19.94 4.94
CA THR A 45 -0.84 -20.85 5.16
C THR A 45 -0.67 -21.65 6.46
N GLN A 46 0.52 -22.20 6.69
CA GLN A 46 0.85 -22.98 7.88
C GLN A 46 1.26 -22.14 9.11
N ARG A 47 1.15 -20.80 9.02
CA ARG A 47 1.51 -19.84 10.10
C ARG A 47 2.93 -20.00 10.63
N LYS A 48 3.87 -20.39 9.77
CA LYS A 48 5.29 -20.59 10.08
C LYS A 48 6.04 -19.26 10.06
N ALA A 49 5.74 -18.38 11.02
CA ALA A 49 6.29 -17.02 11.11
C ALA A 49 7.82 -17.03 11.09
N SER A 50 8.45 -17.96 11.82
CA SER A 50 9.89 -18.07 11.88
C SER A 50 10.53 -18.40 10.52
N LEU A 51 9.84 -19.18 9.65
CA LEU A 51 10.29 -19.49 8.31
C LEU A 51 10.07 -18.31 7.35
N ILE A 52 8.94 -17.60 7.47
CA ILE A 52 8.67 -16.35 6.71
C ILE A 52 9.79 -15.35 6.92
N LYS A 53 10.20 -15.11 8.17
CA LYS A 53 11.32 -14.21 8.49
C LYS A 53 12.59 -14.56 7.73
N VAL A 54 12.94 -15.85 7.68
CA VAL A 54 14.16 -16.32 7.02
C VAL A 54 14.02 -16.26 5.49
N LEU A 55 12.85 -16.58 4.96
CA LEU A 55 12.54 -16.49 3.52
C LEU A 55 12.67 -15.05 3.02
N VAL A 56 12.10 -14.07 3.72
CA VAL A 56 12.24 -12.65 3.39
C VAL A 56 13.70 -12.21 3.48
N ALA A 57 14.41 -12.62 4.53
CA ALA A 57 15.80 -12.25 4.71
C ALA A 57 16.72 -12.77 3.59
N GLN A 58 16.35 -13.90 2.97
CA GLN A 58 17.09 -14.56 1.88
C GLN A 58 16.41 -14.43 0.52
N TRP A 59 15.48 -13.49 0.37
CA TRP A 59 14.67 -13.38 -0.83
C TRP A 59 15.57 -13.21 -2.08
N PRO A 60 15.40 -14.04 -3.12
CA PRO A 60 16.37 -14.13 -4.21
C PRO A 60 16.11 -13.11 -5.34
N TYR A 61 15.06 -12.30 -5.25
CA TYR A 61 14.63 -11.37 -6.30
C TYR A 61 14.71 -9.91 -5.82
N PRO A 62 14.84 -8.92 -6.73
CA PRO A 62 14.82 -7.51 -6.33
C PRO A 62 13.42 -7.06 -5.88
N HIS A 63 12.38 -7.80 -6.26
CA HIS A 63 10.98 -7.49 -5.97
C HIS A 63 10.37 -8.60 -5.09
N LEU A 64 9.86 -8.21 -3.93
CA LEU A 64 9.14 -9.09 -3.00
C LEU A 64 7.63 -8.73 -3.02
N PRO A 65 6.79 -9.51 -3.73
CA PRO A 65 5.36 -9.26 -3.85
C PRO A 65 4.58 -9.79 -2.63
N VAL A 66 4.81 -9.25 -1.43
CA VAL A 66 4.19 -9.70 -0.18
C VAL A 66 2.67 -9.80 -0.29
N GLY A 67 1.99 -8.81 -0.88
CA GLY A 67 0.52 -8.81 -0.96
C GLY A 67 -0.06 -9.99 -1.76
N LEU A 68 0.70 -10.55 -2.72
CA LEU A 68 0.32 -11.74 -3.49
C LEU A 68 0.72 -13.06 -2.80
N LEU A 69 1.64 -12.99 -1.83
CA LEU A 69 2.18 -14.15 -1.12
C LEU A 69 1.50 -14.36 0.25
N MET A 70 1.09 -13.28 0.91
CA MET A 70 0.44 -13.27 2.21
C MET A 70 -1.07 -13.09 2.06
N SER A 71 -1.77 -14.19 1.80
CA SER A 71 -3.23 -14.21 1.93
C SER A 71 -3.62 -14.34 3.41
N ASN A 72 -4.41 -13.39 3.93
CA ASN A 72 -4.90 -13.36 5.32
C ASN A 72 -3.79 -13.61 6.37
N PRO A 73 -2.74 -12.76 6.45
CA PRO A 73 -1.68 -12.93 7.43
C PRO A 73 -2.21 -12.79 8.86
N THR A 74 -1.60 -13.50 9.81
CA THR A 74 -1.73 -13.17 11.25
C THR A 74 -0.76 -12.05 11.61
N LEU A 75 -1.02 -11.34 12.71
CA LEU A 75 -0.12 -10.30 13.22
C LEU A 75 1.32 -10.81 13.43
N GLU A 76 1.47 -12.06 13.87
CA GLU A 76 2.76 -12.72 14.02
C GLU A 76 3.48 -12.91 12.67
N THR A 77 2.78 -13.42 11.65
CA THR A 77 3.37 -13.60 10.31
C THR A 77 3.69 -12.26 9.64
N HIS A 78 2.88 -11.23 9.86
CA HIS A 78 3.14 -9.88 9.38
C HIS A 78 4.36 -9.27 10.06
N GLN A 79 4.47 -9.38 11.39
CA GLN A 79 5.67 -8.96 12.12
C GLN A 79 6.91 -9.71 11.65
N ALA A 80 6.81 -11.02 11.43
CA ALA A 80 7.92 -11.83 10.93
C ALA A 80 8.36 -11.42 9.52
N MET A 81 7.43 -10.98 8.67
CA MET A 81 7.76 -10.41 7.36
C MET A 81 8.58 -9.13 7.52
N LEU A 82 8.13 -8.19 8.36
CA LEU A 82 8.86 -6.94 8.64
C LEU A 82 10.24 -7.19 9.26
N ASP A 83 10.33 -8.12 10.22
CA ASP A 83 11.57 -8.59 10.81
C ASP A 83 12.54 -9.22 9.79
N GLY A 84 11.98 -9.91 8.79
CA GLY A 84 12.73 -10.48 7.70
C GLY A 84 13.36 -9.39 6.84
N VAL A 85 12.60 -8.33 6.54
CA VAL A 85 13.12 -7.14 5.82
C VAL A 85 14.21 -6.46 6.65
N ASP A 86 14.06 -6.38 7.97
CA ASP A 86 15.11 -5.85 8.86
C ASP A 86 16.38 -6.67 8.85
N THR A 87 16.22 -7.99 8.85
CA THR A 87 17.34 -8.92 8.76
C THR A 87 18.06 -8.73 7.44
N TRP A 88 17.31 -8.51 6.36
CA TRP A 88 17.86 -8.18 5.04
C TRP A 88 18.61 -6.82 5.06
N LEU A 89 18.01 -5.76 5.60
CA LEU A 89 18.61 -4.42 5.67
C LEU A 89 19.93 -4.38 6.46
N ARG A 90 20.07 -5.22 7.50
CA ARG A 90 21.29 -5.30 8.33
C ARG A 90 22.41 -6.11 7.70
N ARG A 91 22.13 -6.89 6.65
CA ARG A 91 23.13 -7.77 6.03
C ARG A 91 24.14 -6.96 5.23
N LYS A 92 25.42 -7.22 5.49
CA LYS A 92 26.54 -6.72 4.70
C LYS A 92 26.76 -7.52 3.41
N PHE A 93 26.25 -8.75 3.35
CA PHE A 93 26.47 -9.69 2.26
C PHE A 93 25.16 -10.45 1.93
N CYS A 94 24.81 -10.52 0.65
CA CYS A 94 23.69 -11.32 0.14
C CYS A 94 24.26 -12.60 -0.50
N PRO A 95 23.99 -13.80 0.04
CA PRO A 95 24.53 -15.06 -0.51
C PRO A 95 24.27 -15.26 -2.00
N ARG A 96 23.13 -14.75 -2.50
CA ARG A 96 22.69 -14.86 -3.89
C ARG A 96 23.04 -13.63 -4.76
N GLY A 97 23.79 -12.67 -4.22
CA GLY A 97 24.23 -11.46 -4.93
C GLY A 97 23.14 -10.44 -5.28
N GLN A 98 21.85 -10.77 -5.09
CA GLN A 98 20.75 -9.87 -5.42
C GLN A 98 20.42 -8.90 -4.28
N LYS A 99 20.17 -7.65 -4.65
CA LYS A 99 19.74 -6.60 -3.72
C LYS A 99 18.22 -6.43 -3.84
N LEU A 100 17.49 -6.69 -2.76
CA LEU A 100 16.08 -6.33 -2.65
C LEU A 100 15.93 -4.81 -2.83
N GLN A 101 15.06 -4.42 -3.76
CA GLN A 101 14.79 -3.03 -4.11
C GLN A 101 13.36 -2.63 -3.75
N VAL A 102 12.41 -3.56 -3.87
CA VAL A 102 10.98 -3.27 -3.68
C VAL A 102 10.33 -4.35 -2.83
N VAL A 103 9.57 -3.92 -1.83
CA VAL A 103 8.62 -4.72 -1.06
C VAL A 103 7.22 -4.23 -1.42
N ASP A 104 6.48 -5.03 -2.18
CA ASP A 104 5.13 -4.69 -2.63
C ASP A 104 4.08 -5.39 -1.75
N LEU A 105 3.40 -4.59 -0.93
CA LEU A 105 2.37 -5.04 0.00
C LEU A 105 0.98 -5.07 -0.65
N ARG A 106 0.85 -4.66 -1.91
CA ARG A 106 -0.45 -4.54 -2.57
C ARG A 106 -0.97 -5.90 -3.01
N ASN A 107 -2.28 -6.09 -2.88
CA ASN A 107 -2.98 -7.28 -3.36
C ASN A 107 -3.66 -7.01 -4.71
N VAL A 108 -2.91 -6.52 -5.69
CA VAL A 108 -3.42 -6.27 -7.05
C VAL A 108 -2.61 -7.09 -8.04
N GLN A 109 -3.27 -8.06 -8.66
CA GLN A 109 -2.68 -8.81 -9.77
C GLN A 109 -2.61 -7.89 -11.00
N GLY A 110 -1.43 -7.78 -11.62
CA GLY A 110 -1.32 -7.22 -12.97
C GLY A 110 -1.04 -5.71 -13.11
N LYS A 111 -0.74 -4.98 -12.03
CA LYS A 111 -0.16 -3.62 -12.19
C LYS A 111 1.36 -3.70 -12.23
N ASN A 112 1.94 -3.38 -13.39
CA ASN A 112 3.39 -3.22 -13.54
C ASN A 112 3.85 -2.08 -12.63
N TYR A 113 4.48 -2.40 -11.50
CA TYR A 113 5.16 -1.40 -10.71
C TYR A 113 6.31 -0.81 -11.55
N ARG A 114 6.21 0.47 -11.91
CA ARG A 114 7.36 1.22 -12.42
C ARG A 114 8.11 1.74 -11.21
N SER A 115 9.30 1.19 -10.98
CA SER A 115 10.20 1.77 -9.97
C SER A 115 10.54 3.19 -10.39
N THR A 116 10.18 4.15 -9.55
CA THR A 116 10.39 5.58 -9.75
C THR A 116 11.48 6.11 -8.82
N SER A 117 12.30 5.23 -8.23
CA SER A 117 13.26 5.61 -7.18
C SER A 117 14.21 6.69 -7.67
N ILE A 118 14.01 7.89 -7.15
CA ILE A 118 14.96 9.00 -7.24
C ILE A 118 16.23 8.64 -6.45
N LEU A 119 16.11 7.78 -5.42
CA LEU A 119 17.19 7.35 -4.55
C LEU A 119 17.58 5.89 -4.84
N LYS A 120 18.58 5.68 -5.71
CA LYS A 120 19.14 4.36 -6.10
C LYS A 120 19.58 3.43 -4.95
N HIS A 121 19.53 3.88 -3.70
CA HIS A 121 20.08 3.17 -2.54
C HIS A 121 19.04 2.76 -1.49
N ARG A 122 17.80 3.27 -1.53
CA ARG A 122 16.77 2.96 -0.52
C ARG A 122 15.87 1.82 -0.99
N LEU A 123 15.40 1.03 -0.03
CA LEU A 123 14.39 0.01 -0.28
C LEU A 123 13.02 0.68 -0.37
N GLU A 124 12.32 0.45 -1.46
CA GLU A 124 10.96 0.95 -1.69
C GLU A 124 9.94 0.00 -1.05
N VAL A 125 9.00 0.57 -0.31
CA VAL A 125 7.87 -0.15 0.26
C VAL A 125 6.62 0.39 -0.38
N VAL A 126 6.01 -0.41 -1.24
CA VAL A 126 4.83 -0.04 -2.03
C VAL A 126 3.59 -0.58 -1.31
N THR A 127 2.61 0.28 -1.09
CA THR A 127 1.41 -0.10 -0.32
C THR A 127 0.18 0.70 -0.73
N GLU A 128 -0.99 0.21 -0.31
CA GLU A 128 -2.26 0.94 -0.31
C GLU A 128 -2.66 1.19 1.14
N LEU A 129 -2.93 2.45 1.48
CA LEU A 129 -3.29 2.84 2.85
C LEU A 129 -4.76 3.18 2.93
N GLN A 130 -5.40 2.70 4.00
CA GLN A 130 -6.76 3.04 4.36
C GLN A 130 -6.75 3.75 5.71
N LEU A 131 -7.56 4.80 5.84
CA LEU A 131 -7.69 5.58 7.08
C LEU A 131 -9.17 5.54 7.54
N PRO A 132 -9.49 5.13 8.79
CA PRO A 132 -8.57 4.71 9.85
C PRO A 132 -7.79 3.45 9.51
N GLN A 133 -6.58 3.38 10.04
CA GLN A 133 -5.66 2.28 9.82
C GLN A 133 -6.12 1.07 10.61
N ASP A 134 -6.00 -0.10 10.01
CA ASP A 134 -6.06 -1.34 10.77
C ASP A 134 -4.76 -1.57 11.59
N GLU A 135 -4.74 -2.64 12.36
CA GLU A 135 -3.59 -3.00 13.20
C GLU A 135 -2.32 -3.24 12.36
N TYR A 136 -2.45 -3.84 11.17
CA TYR A 136 -1.33 -4.15 10.28
C TYR A 136 -0.70 -2.88 9.68
N GLN A 137 -1.53 -1.94 9.21
CA GLN A 137 -1.11 -0.65 8.69
C GLN A 137 -0.47 0.21 9.78
N THR A 138 -1.03 0.17 11.00
CA THR A 138 -0.45 0.86 12.16
C THR A 138 0.95 0.33 12.46
N GLN A 139 1.11 -1.00 12.52
CA GLN A 139 2.41 -1.65 12.74
C GLN A 139 3.41 -1.33 11.62
N LEU A 140 2.95 -1.36 10.36
CA LEU A 140 3.76 -1.02 9.19
C LEU A 140 4.29 0.41 9.28
N LEU A 141 3.42 1.38 9.58
CA LEU A 141 3.83 2.79 9.63
C LEU A 141 4.79 3.08 10.80
N GLN A 142 4.57 2.46 11.96
CA GLN A 142 5.53 2.52 13.07
C GLN A 142 6.87 1.89 12.69
N TRP A 143 6.86 0.79 11.94
CA TRP A 143 8.07 0.14 11.45
C TRP A 143 8.83 1.01 10.44
N ILE A 144 8.12 1.66 9.50
CA ILE A 144 8.69 2.60 8.52
C ILE A 144 9.26 3.83 9.22
N GLU A 145 8.55 4.38 10.20
CA GLU A 145 8.96 5.60 10.90
C GLU A 145 10.35 5.45 11.54
N LYS A 146 10.60 4.29 12.15
CA LYS A 146 11.90 3.94 12.75
C LYS A 146 13.03 3.79 11.71
N ARG A 147 12.71 3.74 10.41
CA ARG A 147 13.62 3.39 9.29
C ARG A 147 13.57 4.37 8.12
N LYS A 148 13.07 5.58 8.33
CA LYS A 148 12.96 6.63 7.30
C LYS A 148 14.27 6.96 6.55
N ALA A 149 15.43 6.64 7.14
CA ALA A 149 16.73 6.84 6.51
C ALA A 149 17.07 5.79 5.43
N SER A 150 16.52 4.58 5.56
CA SER A 150 16.84 3.42 4.70
C SER A 150 15.69 3.03 3.76
N LEU A 151 14.47 3.44 4.10
CA LEU A 151 13.24 3.09 3.38
C LEU A 151 12.63 4.29 2.67
N GLN A 152 11.93 4.02 1.58
CA GLN A 152 11.04 4.95 0.92
C GLN A 152 9.63 4.35 0.87
N LEU A 153 8.66 5.03 1.49
CA LEU A 153 7.26 4.63 1.47
C LEU A 153 6.57 5.20 0.22
N CYS A 154 6.08 4.31 -0.63
CA CYS A 154 5.35 4.61 -1.86
C CYS A 154 3.89 4.19 -1.68
N CYS A 155 3.06 5.10 -1.16
CA CYS A 155 1.62 4.88 -1.07
C CYS A 155 0.99 5.22 -2.43
N VAL A 156 0.51 4.21 -3.15
CA VAL A 156 -0.06 4.41 -4.50
C VAL A 156 -1.56 4.65 -4.48
N LYS A 157 -2.26 4.09 -3.49
CA LYS A 157 -3.69 4.29 -3.27
C LYS A 157 -3.91 4.72 -1.83
N LEU A 158 -4.60 5.84 -1.65
CA LEU A 158 -5.00 6.36 -0.35
C LEU A 158 -6.53 6.37 -0.27
N THR A 159 -7.08 5.57 0.63
CA THR A 159 -8.52 5.58 0.96
C THR A 159 -8.72 6.28 2.30
N ILE A 160 -9.56 7.31 2.33
CA ILE A 160 -9.86 8.08 3.52
C ILE A 160 -11.35 7.93 3.80
N GLY A 161 -11.65 7.13 4.83
CA GLY A 161 -13.00 6.95 5.35
C GLY A 161 -13.41 8.04 6.34
N THR A 162 -14.25 7.66 7.30
CA THR A 162 -14.81 8.58 8.31
C THR A 162 -13.78 8.95 9.37
N LEU A 163 -12.93 9.93 9.08
CA LEU A 163 -11.94 10.49 10.01
C LEU A 163 -12.01 12.01 10.08
N SER A 164 -11.52 12.59 11.18
CA SER A 164 -11.29 14.03 11.23
C SER A 164 -10.13 14.43 10.31
N PHE A 165 -10.21 15.63 9.73
CA PHE A 165 -9.10 16.22 8.97
C PHE A 165 -7.80 16.27 9.78
N HIS A 166 -7.87 16.47 11.11
CA HIS A 166 -6.68 16.50 11.97
C HIS A 166 -5.96 15.14 11.98
N SER A 167 -6.70 14.05 12.10
CA SER A 167 -6.17 12.68 12.07
C SER A 167 -5.50 12.39 10.74
N VAL A 168 -6.17 12.73 9.63
CA VAL A 168 -5.64 12.53 8.27
C VAL A 168 -4.37 13.35 8.04
N ARG A 169 -4.36 14.62 8.47
CA ARG A 169 -3.20 15.50 8.31
C ARG A 169 -1.95 14.93 8.97
N ASN A 170 -2.09 14.27 10.12
CA ASN A 170 -0.94 13.65 10.78
C ASN A 170 -0.37 12.49 9.97
N VAL A 171 -1.21 11.65 9.39
CA VAL A 171 -0.75 10.54 8.53
C VAL A 171 -0.12 11.06 7.24
N LEU A 172 -0.70 12.09 6.61
CA LEU A 172 -0.15 12.66 5.39
C LEU A 172 1.27 13.21 5.53
N LYS A 173 1.71 13.59 6.74
CA LYS A 173 3.11 14.02 6.98
C LYS A 173 4.13 12.91 6.73
N PHE A 174 3.69 11.64 6.78
CA PHE A 174 4.54 10.48 6.55
C PHE A 174 4.56 10.04 5.09
N LEU A 175 3.62 10.53 4.28
CA LEU A 175 3.46 10.13 2.90
C LEU A 175 4.15 11.12 1.97
N GLN A 176 4.70 10.57 0.87
CA GLN A 176 5.18 11.34 -0.27
C GLN A 176 4.02 11.47 -1.26
N PRO A 177 3.41 12.67 -1.41
CA PRO A 177 2.22 12.85 -2.25
C PRO A 177 2.45 12.49 -3.72
N GLU A 178 3.70 12.54 -4.18
CA GLU A 178 4.09 12.29 -5.57
C GLU A 178 3.84 10.85 -6.01
N PHE A 179 3.75 9.90 -5.08
CA PHE A 179 3.46 8.50 -5.39
C PHE A 179 1.98 8.14 -5.37
N ILE A 180 1.12 9.04 -4.88
CA ILE A 180 -0.31 8.77 -4.78
C ILE A 180 -0.93 8.91 -6.18
N GLU A 181 -1.43 7.79 -6.68
CA GLU A 181 -2.01 7.63 -8.01
C GLU A 181 -3.55 7.56 -7.95
N GLU A 182 -4.07 6.95 -6.88
CA GLU A 182 -5.51 6.83 -6.62
C GLU A 182 -5.86 7.43 -5.26
N LEU A 183 -6.88 8.29 -5.22
CA LEU A 183 -7.39 8.88 -3.99
C LEU A 183 -8.89 8.63 -3.88
N GLU A 184 -9.28 7.94 -2.82
CA GLU A 184 -10.68 7.74 -2.45
C GLU A 184 -10.98 8.54 -1.18
N LEU A 185 -11.90 9.48 -1.27
CA LEU A 185 -12.41 10.26 -0.15
C LEU A 185 -13.85 9.81 0.11
N ASN A 186 -14.01 8.81 0.97
CA ASN A 186 -15.29 8.36 1.47
C ASN A 186 -15.60 9.05 2.79
N THR A 187 -15.99 10.32 2.69
CA THR A 187 -15.95 11.22 3.81
C THR A 187 -17.32 11.83 4.06
N VAL A 188 -17.84 11.73 5.29
CA VAL A 188 -18.91 12.60 5.83
C VAL A 188 -18.38 14.05 6.03
N TRP A 189 -17.39 14.46 5.25
CA TRP A 189 -16.77 15.77 5.37
C TRP A 189 -17.72 16.84 4.85
N SER A 190 -17.75 17.95 5.56
CA SER A 190 -18.32 19.18 5.03
C SER A 190 -17.49 19.65 3.83
N LEU A 191 -18.15 20.33 2.89
CA LEU A 191 -17.47 21.07 1.82
C LEU A 191 -16.30 21.93 2.33
N SER A 192 -16.46 22.60 3.48
CA SER A 192 -15.40 23.41 4.09
C SER A 192 -14.17 22.59 4.51
N THR A 193 -14.36 21.33 4.91
CA THR A 193 -13.27 20.41 5.24
C THR A 193 -12.56 19.94 3.98
N LEU A 194 -13.31 19.57 2.94
CA LEU A 194 -12.75 19.22 1.63
C LEU A 194 -11.94 20.39 1.04
N ALA A 195 -12.45 21.63 1.14
CA ALA A 195 -11.76 22.84 0.68
C ALA A 195 -10.45 23.13 1.43
N LYS A 196 -10.31 22.68 2.69
CA LYS A 196 -9.05 22.71 3.45
C LYS A 196 -8.08 21.60 3.01
N PHE A 197 -8.60 20.54 2.43
CA PHE A 197 -7.83 19.39 1.95
C PHE A 197 -7.30 19.57 0.53
N VAL A 198 -7.94 20.40 -0.30
CA VAL A 198 -7.51 20.76 -1.66
C VAL A 198 -5.99 21.00 -1.80
N PRO A 199 -5.32 21.81 -0.95
CA PRO A 199 -3.88 22.04 -1.09
C PRO A 199 -3.01 20.77 -0.96
N TYR A 200 -3.47 19.74 -0.24
CA TYR A 200 -2.78 18.46 -0.14
C TYR A 200 -2.96 17.64 -1.41
N ILE A 201 -4.19 17.58 -1.94
CA ILE A 201 -4.46 16.88 -3.20
C ILE A 201 -3.70 17.52 -4.36
N THR A 202 -3.57 18.86 -4.41
CA THR A 202 -2.81 19.53 -5.48
C THR A 202 -1.33 19.16 -5.53
N LYS A 203 -0.76 18.58 -4.46
CA LYS A 203 0.62 18.07 -4.42
C LYS A 203 0.74 16.66 -5.01
N MET A 204 -0.37 15.93 -5.15
CA MET A 204 -0.41 14.59 -5.72
C MET A 204 -0.37 14.66 -7.24
N LYS A 205 0.84 14.86 -7.79
CA LYS A 205 1.04 15.10 -9.23
C LYS A 205 0.79 13.86 -10.10
N SER A 206 0.88 12.67 -9.53
CA SER A 206 0.66 11.39 -10.22
C SER A 206 -0.79 10.91 -10.16
N LEU A 207 -1.68 11.72 -9.58
CA LEU A 207 -3.06 11.34 -9.32
C LEU A 207 -3.84 11.25 -10.64
N HIS A 208 -4.25 10.03 -11.00
CA HIS A 208 -5.01 9.75 -12.21
C HIS A 208 -6.44 9.27 -11.93
N LYS A 209 -6.73 8.87 -10.68
CA LYS A 209 -8.07 8.47 -10.26
C LYS A 209 -8.47 9.12 -8.95
N VAL A 210 -9.65 9.75 -8.95
CA VAL A 210 -10.26 10.35 -7.76
C VAL A 210 -11.69 9.85 -7.61
N LEU A 211 -11.98 9.31 -6.43
CA LEU A 211 -13.32 8.92 -6.03
C LEU A 211 -13.76 9.79 -4.85
N LEU A 212 -14.81 10.58 -5.03
CA LEU A 212 -15.45 11.38 -3.98
C LEU A 212 -16.80 10.77 -3.61
N VAL A 213 -16.94 10.34 -2.36
CA VAL A 213 -18.17 9.70 -1.86
C VAL A 213 -18.68 10.46 -0.64
N ARG A 214 -19.99 10.76 -0.63
CA ARG A 214 -20.75 11.32 0.51
C ARG A 214 -20.30 12.69 1.02
N VAL A 215 -19.93 13.59 0.12
CA VAL A 215 -19.55 14.96 0.52
C VAL A 215 -20.80 15.82 0.68
N PHE A 216 -21.10 16.17 1.93
CA PHE A 216 -22.28 16.97 2.26
C PHE A 216 -21.99 18.47 2.18
N GLN A 217 -23.00 19.21 1.72
CA GLN A 217 -23.04 20.66 1.85
C GLN A 217 -23.09 21.02 3.34
N GLY A 218 -22.33 22.05 3.73
CA GLY A 218 -22.33 22.53 5.12
C GLY A 218 -23.65 23.20 5.48
N ARG A 219 -23.80 23.60 6.75
CA ARG A 219 -24.85 24.55 7.18
C ARG A 219 -24.28 25.97 7.22
N THR A 220 -23.48 26.36 6.24
CA THR A 220 -22.74 27.63 6.25
C THR A 220 -23.45 28.68 5.37
N PHE A 221 -23.14 29.96 5.59
CA PHE A 221 -23.73 31.05 4.81
C PHE A 221 -23.37 30.94 3.32
N PRO A 222 -24.30 31.25 2.38
CA PRO A 222 -24.14 31.01 0.94
C PRO A 222 -22.82 31.54 0.35
N ASP A 223 -22.42 32.76 0.69
CA ASP A 223 -21.21 33.39 0.15
C ASP A 223 -19.90 32.68 0.54
N THR A 224 -19.88 32.01 1.68
CA THR A 224 -18.71 31.24 2.14
C THR A 224 -18.69 29.85 1.50
N GLU A 225 -19.86 29.32 1.16
CA GLU A 225 -19.98 28.05 0.46
C GLU A 225 -19.55 28.15 -0.99
N GLU A 226 -19.96 29.20 -1.70
CA GLU A 226 -19.58 29.44 -3.09
C GLU A 226 -18.06 29.48 -3.29
N LYS A 227 -17.36 30.13 -2.34
CA LYS A 227 -15.88 30.15 -2.31
C LYS A 227 -15.28 28.76 -2.13
N HIS A 228 -15.89 27.91 -1.31
CA HIS A 228 -15.43 26.54 -1.12
C HIS A 228 -15.73 25.66 -2.34
N VAL A 229 -16.91 25.81 -2.97
CA VAL A 229 -17.27 25.12 -4.22
C VAL A 229 -16.25 25.48 -5.30
N SER A 230 -16.05 26.77 -5.55
CA SER A 230 -15.07 27.27 -6.53
C SER A 230 -13.66 26.72 -6.26
N LYS A 231 -13.26 26.66 -4.98
CA LYS A 231 -11.95 26.12 -4.60
C LYS A 231 -11.82 24.63 -4.87
N VAL A 232 -12.87 23.83 -4.59
CA VAL A 232 -12.87 22.40 -4.87
C VAL A 232 -12.93 22.14 -6.38
N ILE A 233 -13.75 22.87 -7.14
CA ILE A 233 -13.79 22.73 -8.60
C ILE A 233 -12.44 23.06 -9.22
N SER A 234 -11.77 24.13 -8.75
CA SER A 234 -10.41 24.49 -9.20
C SER A 234 -9.34 23.43 -8.89
N LEU A 235 -9.64 22.42 -8.08
CA LEU A 235 -8.73 21.30 -7.85
C LEU A 235 -8.56 20.48 -9.13
N PHE A 236 -9.65 20.17 -9.83
CA PHE A 236 -9.62 19.24 -10.95
C PHE A 236 -8.82 19.79 -12.13
N SER A 237 -8.90 21.10 -12.39
CA SER A 237 -8.06 21.77 -13.40
C SER A 237 -6.55 21.76 -13.07
N LYS A 238 -6.18 21.54 -11.80
CA LYS A 238 -4.78 21.43 -11.35
C LYS A 238 -4.24 19.99 -11.39
N LEU A 239 -5.10 19.00 -11.61
CA LEU A 239 -4.74 17.58 -11.67
C LEU A 239 -4.59 17.14 -13.13
N SER A 240 -3.46 17.49 -13.75
CA SER A 240 -3.22 17.29 -15.18
C SER A 240 -3.22 15.83 -15.66
N LEU A 241 -3.04 14.87 -14.75
CA LEU A 241 -3.03 13.44 -15.06
C LEU A 241 -4.35 12.74 -14.71
N LEU A 242 -5.35 13.48 -14.22
CA LEU A 242 -6.65 12.93 -13.85
C LEU A 242 -7.35 12.36 -15.08
N GLN A 243 -7.66 11.07 -15.03
CA GLN A 243 -8.35 10.32 -16.09
C GLN A 243 -9.72 9.85 -15.61
N ASP A 244 -9.81 9.43 -14.34
CA ASP A 244 -11.01 8.90 -13.74
C ASP A 244 -11.48 9.79 -12.58
N LEU A 245 -12.66 10.40 -12.72
CA LEU A 245 -13.34 11.11 -11.65
C LEU A 245 -14.70 10.45 -11.39
N THR A 246 -14.85 9.87 -10.22
CA THR A 246 -16.12 9.30 -9.75
C THR A 246 -16.66 10.12 -8.60
N ILE A 247 -17.93 10.50 -8.68
CA ILE A 247 -18.62 11.33 -7.71
C ILE A 247 -19.92 10.62 -7.32
N GLU A 248 -20.04 10.24 -6.05
CA GLU A 248 -21.21 9.52 -5.51
C GLU A 248 -21.72 10.23 -4.26
N ASP A 249 -23.04 10.46 -4.18
CA ASP A 249 -23.69 11.12 -3.03
C ASP A 249 -23.07 12.49 -2.66
N VAL A 250 -22.71 13.31 -3.66
CA VAL A 250 -22.14 14.65 -3.48
C VAL A 250 -23.14 15.74 -3.86
N TYR A 251 -23.49 16.60 -2.91
CA TYR A 251 -24.59 17.57 -3.07
C TYR A 251 -24.12 19.01 -3.36
N PHE A 252 -22.85 19.35 -3.09
CA PHE A 252 -22.36 20.72 -3.29
C PHE A 252 -22.17 21.12 -4.76
N LEU A 253 -22.31 20.17 -5.68
CA LEU A 253 -22.16 20.39 -7.12
C LEU A 253 -23.49 20.74 -7.82
N ASN A 254 -24.60 20.77 -7.08
CA ASN A 254 -25.88 21.25 -7.61
C ASN A 254 -25.67 22.62 -8.25
N ASP A 255 -26.10 22.79 -9.51
CA ASP A 255 -25.91 24.00 -10.33
C ASP A 255 -24.46 24.33 -10.77
N HIS A 256 -23.46 23.57 -10.32
CA HIS A 256 -22.03 23.79 -10.66
C HIS A 256 -21.40 22.68 -11.52
N VAL A 257 -22.16 21.64 -11.90
CA VAL A 257 -21.64 20.50 -12.69
C VAL A 257 -20.98 20.94 -13.99
N ALA A 258 -21.53 21.96 -14.67
CA ALA A 258 -20.97 22.48 -15.91
C ALA A 258 -19.54 23.06 -15.75
N GLN A 259 -19.13 23.42 -14.53
CA GLN A 259 -17.80 23.94 -14.24
C GLN A 259 -16.74 22.84 -14.04
N LEU A 260 -17.16 21.57 -14.02
CA LEU A 260 -16.27 20.40 -13.96
C LEU A 260 -15.83 19.90 -15.34
N LEU A 261 -16.53 20.30 -16.40
CA LEU A 261 -16.26 19.96 -17.81
C LEU A 261 -15.25 20.96 -18.42
#